data_AF-A0A7S4WET7-F1
#
_entry.id   AF-A0A7S4WET7-F1
#
_cell.length_a   1.000
_cell.length_b   1.000
_cell.length_c   1.000
_cell.angle_alpha   90.00
_cell.angle_beta   90.00
_cell.angle_gamma   90.00
#
_symmetry.space_group_name_H-M   'P 1'
#
loop_
_entity.id
_entity.type
_entity.pdbx_description
1 polymer ?
#
loop_
_entity_poly.entity_id
_entity_poly.type
_entity_poly.pdbx_seq_one_letter_code
_entity_poly.pdbx_strand_id
1 'polypeptide(L)'
;QSEPSKHRQNKRNLIGNVDVPPKSGQVHDLMGNSHERKQQTFNGIPVLGSEHIIHRNQNGSNKITGHLQENFQVDTQPKITKEDAIQKAPDALDINGNLDLITTKSIDLAIFRHKRKDHLVYKIQCDGTALEKPCMPQVIVDAQTGEIISQYDNKRTFEYHQQQQHQHDHHHPEPIPHDSSSSPNPSDGNTLSSECLLENDDLPFPPDCLIDDKKITYDWQSYSIGHASDPILANLHGYSQDVIDFMDSIMGFRPIDNGFTVQSYGHYGYQEVNAFYDGNAFYYGDGDNVISTTLAVLDVVAHEIGHAVTHFFSDLEYYGESGALSEGFSDVMAAAIEAWVDGNKTSFKITDEVWNLGEDAWLLAPALRYMMSPSLDGVSTDHYSEIYRGYEDNGGVHWNSGILNHFFYLLTVGGKHHNERFQTASTVDGIGMGEAFTIVSAANMYYFTAYSNFADARDATINACEDYFLDTPSTCDNVKKAWAEVGVGCVIDDQCKVGSPCAITSCLPDGSCLDEGRDESCSPCQDGELHIGIDLTTGEYGSDTYWYITESLFNQPVHEGGQWPTYYEPNRQYTLDYCVPRTACY
;
A
#
# COMPACT_ATOMS: atom_id res chain seq x y z
N GLN A 1 -44.74 -24.73 7.00
CA GLN A 1 -44.74 -23.27 7.06
C GLN A 1 -43.59 -22.88 7.98
N SER A 2 -42.62 -22.20 7.39
CA SER A 2 -41.24 -21.98 7.82
C SER A 2 -41.11 -20.92 8.92
N GLU A 3 -40.34 -21.22 9.96
CA GLU A 3 -39.80 -20.26 10.92
C GLU A 3 -38.68 -19.42 10.27
N PRO A 4 -38.61 -18.10 10.48
CA PRO A 4 -37.43 -17.31 10.14
C PRO A 4 -36.34 -17.46 11.20
N SER A 5 -35.10 -17.64 10.74
CA SER A 5 -33.88 -17.88 11.49
C SER A 5 -33.52 -16.78 12.51
N LYS A 6 -33.28 -17.19 13.76
CA LYS A 6 -32.77 -16.40 14.89
C LYS A 6 -31.27 -16.03 14.80
N HIS A 7 -30.76 -15.58 13.66
CA HIS A 7 -29.33 -15.27 13.49
C HIS A 7 -29.00 -13.80 13.16
N ARG A 8 -29.96 -12.87 13.29
CA ARG A 8 -29.75 -11.46 12.92
C ARG A 8 -29.69 -10.43 14.05
N GLN A 9 -29.64 -10.83 15.34
CA GLN A 9 -29.78 -9.85 16.44
C GLN A 9 -28.73 -9.87 17.57
N ASN A 10 -27.64 -10.64 17.48
CA ASN A 10 -26.57 -10.61 18.49
C ASN A 10 -25.19 -10.27 17.89
N LYS A 11 -25.02 -9.05 17.35
CA LYS A 11 -23.70 -8.45 17.04
C LYS A 11 -23.45 -7.16 17.84
N ARG A 12 -23.98 -7.06 19.07
CA ARG A 12 -23.58 -6.06 20.06
C ARG A 12 -23.14 -6.82 21.31
N ASN A 13 -21.91 -6.56 21.75
CA ASN A 13 -21.14 -7.25 22.81
C ASN A 13 -20.23 -8.38 22.35
N LEU A 14 -19.22 -8.02 21.55
CA LEU A 14 -17.93 -8.70 21.58
C LEU A 14 -16.88 -7.64 21.97
N ILE A 15 -16.85 -7.29 23.26
CA ILE A 15 -15.64 -6.73 23.86
C ILE A 15 -14.72 -7.94 24.07
N GLY A 16 -14.08 -8.37 23.00
CA GLY A 16 -12.90 -9.21 23.05
C GLY A 16 -11.71 -8.28 22.88
N ASN A 17 -10.80 -8.27 23.84
CA ASN A 17 -9.53 -7.62 23.66
C ASN A 17 -8.79 -8.34 22.51
N VAL A 18 -8.42 -7.60 21.47
CA VAL A 18 -7.39 -8.06 20.54
C VAL A 18 -6.10 -8.10 21.36
N ASP A 19 -5.58 -9.30 21.65
CA ASP A 19 -4.25 -9.43 22.24
C ASP A 19 -3.22 -9.08 21.14
N VAL A 20 -2.58 -7.91 21.25
CA VAL A 20 -1.58 -7.42 20.29
C VAL A 20 -0.17 -7.66 20.81
N PRO A 21 0.73 -8.17 19.96
CA PRO A 21 2.07 -7.58 19.90
C PRO A 21 2.42 -7.10 18.47
N PRO A 22 3.29 -6.07 18.37
CA PRO A 22 3.75 -5.52 17.09
C PRO A 22 4.76 -6.46 16.43
N LYS A 23 4.81 -6.48 15.09
CA LYS A 23 5.86 -7.03 14.21
C LYS A 23 6.27 -8.52 14.40
N SER A 24 5.87 -9.18 15.48
CA SER A 24 6.10 -10.61 15.79
C SER A 24 5.19 -11.06 16.93
N GLY A 25 4.68 -12.30 16.84
CA GLY A 25 3.87 -12.90 17.90
C GLY A 25 2.50 -13.38 17.42
N GLN A 26 1.70 -13.86 18.36
CA GLN A 26 0.37 -14.40 18.11
C GLN A 26 -0.68 -13.34 18.46
N VAL A 27 -1.56 -13.02 17.50
CA VAL A 27 -2.73 -12.15 17.69
C VAL A 27 -4.01 -12.91 17.40
N HIS A 28 -5.12 -12.44 17.95
CA HIS A 28 -6.45 -12.98 17.67
C HIS A 28 -7.31 -11.99 16.89
N ASP A 29 -7.99 -12.48 15.85
CA ASP A 29 -8.93 -11.67 15.07
C ASP A 29 -10.33 -11.63 15.73
N LEU A 30 -11.26 -10.88 15.13
CA LEU A 30 -12.65 -10.77 15.61
C LEU A 30 -13.44 -12.08 15.56
N MET A 31 -13.01 -13.02 14.74
CA MET A 31 -13.57 -14.37 14.66
C MET A 31 -12.91 -15.32 15.68
N GLY A 32 -11.91 -14.84 16.42
CA GLY A 32 -11.08 -15.58 17.36
C GLY A 32 -10.13 -16.58 16.69
N ASN A 33 -9.83 -16.42 15.40
CA ASN A 33 -8.72 -17.10 14.75
C ASN A 33 -7.41 -16.54 15.30
N SER A 34 -6.34 -17.34 15.28
CA SER A 34 -5.02 -16.90 15.73
C SER A 34 -4.07 -16.74 14.56
N HIS A 35 -3.30 -15.67 14.54
CA HIS A 35 -2.32 -15.33 13.51
C HIS A 35 -0.95 -15.17 14.16
N GLU A 36 0.00 -16.04 13.82
CA GLU A 36 1.35 -16.05 14.41
C GLU A 36 2.40 -15.71 13.35
N ARG A 37 2.93 -14.48 13.39
CA ARG A 37 3.97 -13.99 12.48
C ARG A 37 5.36 -14.43 12.94
N LYS A 38 6.16 -15.01 12.03
CA LYS A 38 7.57 -15.36 12.30
C LYS A 38 8.50 -14.85 11.21
N GLN A 39 9.47 -14.07 11.65
CA GLN A 39 10.59 -13.59 10.85
C GLN A 39 11.54 -14.75 10.51
N GLN A 40 11.86 -14.93 9.23
CA GLN A 40 12.91 -15.86 8.83
C GLN A 40 14.28 -15.35 9.28
N THR A 41 15.14 -16.25 9.76
CA THR A 41 16.55 -15.94 10.03
C THR A 41 17.48 -16.92 9.30
N PHE A 42 18.65 -16.43 8.90
CA PHE A 42 19.76 -17.23 8.39
C PHE A 42 20.98 -17.02 9.30
N ASN A 43 21.46 -18.09 9.95
CA ASN A 43 22.49 -18.04 11.00
C ASN A 43 22.19 -17.04 12.13
N GLY A 44 20.90 -16.86 12.48
CA GLY A 44 20.45 -15.91 13.49
C GLY A 44 20.33 -14.45 13.01
N ILE A 45 20.62 -14.16 11.74
CA ILE A 45 20.45 -12.85 11.13
C ILE A 45 19.09 -12.80 10.40
N PRO A 46 18.24 -11.80 10.64
CA PRO A 46 16.96 -11.64 9.94
C PRO A 46 17.13 -11.57 8.42
N VAL A 47 16.20 -12.17 7.68
CA VAL A 47 16.13 -12.04 6.21
C VAL A 47 15.03 -11.03 5.86
N LEU A 48 15.40 -9.88 5.29
CA LEU A 48 14.42 -8.86 4.90
C LEU A 48 13.44 -9.42 3.86
N GLY A 49 12.17 -9.06 4.01
CA GLY A 49 11.09 -9.53 3.15
C GLY A 49 10.82 -11.02 3.19
N SER A 50 11.33 -11.72 4.19
CA SER A 50 11.05 -13.14 4.36
C SER A 50 10.47 -13.44 5.74
N GLU A 51 9.18 -13.65 5.77
CA GLU A 51 8.43 -14.04 6.94
C GLU A 51 7.27 -14.94 6.56
N HIS A 52 6.80 -15.74 7.51
CA HIS A 52 5.55 -16.47 7.35
C HIS A 52 4.57 -16.13 8.46
N ILE A 53 3.30 -16.31 8.17
CA ILE A 53 2.22 -16.14 9.14
C ILE A 53 1.48 -17.46 9.24
N ILE A 54 1.37 -17.99 10.46
CA ILE A 54 0.62 -19.21 10.72
C ILE A 54 -0.77 -18.81 11.18
N HIS A 55 -1.77 -19.10 10.36
CA HIS A 55 -3.18 -18.87 10.64
C HIS A 55 -3.79 -20.14 11.21
N ARG A 56 -4.47 -20.04 12.34
CA ARG A 56 -5.20 -21.16 12.94
C ARG A 56 -6.62 -20.71 13.21
N ASN A 57 -7.58 -21.31 12.52
CA ASN A 57 -8.98 -21.02 12.80
C ASN A 57 -9.48 -21.80 14.01
N GLN A 58 -10.65 -21.43 14.52
CA GLN A 58 -11.26 -22.10 15.67
C GLN A 58 -11.62 -23.57 15.42
N ASN A 59 -11.72 -23.98 14.14
CA ASN A 59 -12.01 -25.35 13.74
C ASN A 59 -10.74 -26.23 13.68
N GLY A 60 -9.56 -25.65 13.92
CA GLY A 60 -8.28 -26.36 13.95
C GLY A 60 -7.61 -26.56 12.59
N SER A 61 -8.10 -25.91 11.51
CA SER A 61 -7.37 -25.87 10.24
C SER A 61 -6.26 -24.82 10.30
N ASN A 62 -5.11 -25.16 9.73
CA ASN A 62 -3.97 -24.27 9.66
C ASN A 62 -3.73 -23.84 8.21
N LYS A 63 -3.53 -22.54 7.98
CA LYS A 63 -2.99 -21.99 6.74
C LYS A 63 -1.66 -21.31 7.04
N ILE A 64 -0.77 -21.26 6.06
CA ILE A 64 0.50 -20.53 6.16
C ILE A 64 0.56 -19.60 4.97
N THR A 65 0.77 -18.30 5.23
CA THR A 65 1.01 -17.28 4.21
C THR A 65 2.38 -16.65 4.41
N GLY A 66 2.79 -15.78 3.48
CA GLY A 66 4.10 -15.14 3.46
C GLY A 66 5.14 -15.93 2.67
N HIS A 67 6.33 -15.35 2.54
CA HIS A 67 7.41 -15.86 1.69
C HIS A 67 8.64 -16.23 2.50
N LEU A 68 9.21 -17.38 2.19
CA LEU A 68 10.52 -17.79 2.69
C LEU A 68 11.50 -17.86 1.54
N GLN A 69 12.72 -17.42 1.81
CA GLN A 69 13.81 -17.45 0.85
C GLN A 69 14.80 -18.56 1.20
N GLU A 70 15.28 -19.28 0.20
CA GLU A 70 16.20 -20.41 0.40
C GLU A 70 17.55 -20.16 -0.29
N ASN A 71 18.48 -21.09 -0.04
CA ASN A 71 19.77 -21.21 -0.73
C ASN A 71 20.68 -19.97 -0.67
N PHE A 72 20.73 -19.29 0.47
CA PHE A 72 21.56 -18.08 0.63
C PHE A 72 23.05 -18.34 0.39
N GLN A 73 23.69 -17.48 -0.40
CA GLN A 73 25.13 -17.47 -0.67
C GLN A 73 25.73 -16.15 -0.19
N VAL A 74 25.96 -16.03 1.11
CA VAL A 74 26.38 -14.76 1.74
C VAL A 74 27.33 -15.00 2.91
N ASP A 75 28.37 -14.18 3.03
CA ASP A 75 29.22 -14.11 4.21
C ASP A 75 28.50 -13.30 5.30
N THR A 76 28.20 -13.96 6.42
CA THR A 76 27.45 -13.38 7.54
C THR A 76 28.32 -12.58 8.51
N GLN A 77 29.63 -12.48 8.27
CA GLN A 77 30.53 -11.65 9.08
C GLN A 77 30.73 -10.27 8.43
N PRO A 78 30.22 -9.17 9.03
CA PRO A 78 30.41 -7.83 8.46
C PRO A 78 31.90 -7.44 8.44
N LYS A 79 32.32 -6.77 7.36
CA LYS A 79 33.68 -6.22 7.18
C LYS A 79 33.76 -4.74 7.52
N ILE A 80 32.67 -3.99 7.35
CA ILE A 80 32.56 -2.61 7.81
C ILE A 80 31.82 -2.57 9.15
N THR A 81 32.07 -1.53 9.93
CA THR A 81 31.35 -1.31 11.20
C THR A 81 29.98 -0.68 10.97
N LYS A 82 29.13 -0.67 12.01
CA LYS A 82 27.85 0.05 11.98
C LYS A 82 28.09 1.55 11.75
N GLU A 83 29.14 2.09 12.38
CA GLU A 83 29.54 3.49 12.28
C GLU A 83 29.99 3.84 10.85
N ASP A 84 30.74 2.96 10.19
CA ASP A 84 31.13 3.13 8.78
C ASP A 84 29.89 3.18 7.86
N ALA A 85 28.88 2.35 8.15
CA ALA A 85 27.64 2.32 7.38
C ALA A 85 26.79 3.59 7.59
N ILE A 86 26.71 4.10 8.83
CA ILE A 86 26.03 5.37 9.13
C ILE A 86 26.66 6.54 8.35
N GLN A 87 27.99 6.55 8.20
CA GLN A 87 28.68 7.58 7.42
C GLN A 87 28.33 7.54 5.92
N LYS A 88 27.69 6.47 5.42
CA LYS A 88 27.20 6.38 4.03
C LYS A 88 25.78 6.90 3.85
N ALA A 89 24.98 6.98 4.91
CA ALA A 89 23.59 7.42 4.81
C ALA A 89 23.42 8.82 4.21
N PRO A 90 24.27 9.83 4.50
CA PRO A 90 24.15 11.14 3.86
C PRO A 90 24.37 11.14 2.34
N ASP A 91 25.27 10.29 1.84
CA ASP A 91 25.57 10.18 0.40
C ASP A 91 24.37 9.57 -0.35
N ALA A 92 23.61 8.69 0.33
CA ALA A 92 22.37 8.13 -0.19
C ALA A 92 21.29 9.20 -0.33
N LEU A 93 21.25 10.18 0.57
CA LEU A 93 20.13 11.12 0.69
C LEU A 93 20.35 12.44 -0.04
N ASP A 94 21.41 12.56 -0.84
CA ASP A 94 21.80 13.78 -1.54
C ASP A 94 21.93 15.03 -0.64
N ILE A 95 22.10 14.84 0.68
CA ILE A 95 22.23 15.92 1.68
C ILE A 95 23.68 16.44 1.81
N ASN A 96 24.52 16.23 0.79
CA ASN A 96 25.92 16.66 0.70
C ASN A 96 26.77 16.33 1.95
N GLY A 97 26.54 15.18 2.57
CA GLY A 97 27.30 14.75 3.75
C GLY A 97 26.89 15.40 5.08
N ASN A 98 25.81 16.20 5.11
CA ASN A 98 25.40 16.90 6.32
C ASN A 98 24.62 15.99 7.28
N LEU A 99 25.35 15.27 8.13
CA LEU A 99 24.79 14.40 9.17
C LEU A 99 23.90 15.14 10.18
N ASP A 100 24.03 16.46 10.33
CA ASP A 100 23.18 17.21 11.28
C ASP A 100 21.71 17.28 10.83
N LEU A 101 21.43 16.96 9.56
CA LEU A 101 20.08 16.92 9.00
C LEU A 101 19.36 15.58 9.24
N ILE A 102 20.07 14.56 9.72
CA ILE A 102 19.50 13.23 9.95
C ILE A 102 19.95 12.66 11.30
N THR A 103 19.04 12.01 12.00
CA THR A 103 19.28 11.24 13.22
C THR A 103 19.00 9.78 12.93
N THR A 104 20.01 8.92 13.08
CA THR A 104 19.80 7.47 12.98
C THR A 104 18.93 6.99 14.14
N LYS A 105 17.77 6.42 13.83
CA LYS A 105 16.86 5.81 14.80
C LYS A 105 17.17 4.35 15.06
N SER A 106 17.45 3.60 14.00
CA SER A 106 17.82 2.19 14.11
C SER A 106 18.85 1.79 13.06
N ILE A 107 19.61 0.75 13.38
CA ILE A 107 20.56 0.11 12.46
C ILE A 107 20.61 -1.38 12.73
N ASP A 108 20.02 -2.14 11.83
CA ASP A 108 19.83 -3.58 11.96
C ASP A 108 20.66 -4.32 10.91
N LEU A 109 21.33 -5.39 11.34
CA LEU A 109 22.05 -6.28 10.42
C LEU A 109 21.04 -7.28 9.86
N ALA A 110 20.99 -7.42 8.53
CA ALA A 110 20.06 -8.31 7.87
C ALA A 110 20.66 -8.98 6.62
N ILE A 111 20.04 -10.07 6.18
CA ILE A 111 20.26 -10.64 4.85
C ILE A 111 19.24 -10.02 3.90
N PHE A 112 19.71 -9.51 2.76
CA PHE A 112 18.85 -8.91 1.75
C PHE A 112 19.20 -9.48 0.37
N ARG A 113 18.20 -10.06 -0.30
CA ARG A 113 18.33 -10.52 -1.69
C ARG A 113 17.88 -9.41 -2.61
N HIS A 114 18.82 -8.80 -3.31
CA HIS A 114 18.57 -7.74 -4.26
C HIS A 114 19.09 -8.14 -5.63
N LYS A 115 18.28 -7.99 -6.69
CA LYS A 115 18.64 -8.36 -8.08
C LYS A 115 19.27 -9.77 -8.18
N ARG A 116 18.66 -10.75 -7.49
CA ARG A 116 19.09 -12.16 -7.40
C ARG A 116 20.47 -12.39 -6.76
N LYS A 117 21.02 -11.40 -6.05
CA LYS A 117 22.26 -11.52 -5.28
C LYS A 117 21.96 -11.37 -3.80
N ASP A 118 22.62 -12.21 -2.99
CA ASP A 118 22.50 -12.15 -1.53
C ASP A 118 23.53 -11.21 -0.94
N HIS A 119 23.06 -10.29 -0.11
CA HIS A 119 23.87 -9.31 0.58
C HIS A 119 23.69 -9.46 2.09
N LEU A 120 24.79 -9.32 2.83
CA LEU A 120 24.72 -8.94 4.23
C LEU A 120 24.65 -7.42 4.25
N VAL A 121 23.62 -6.85 4.87
CA VAL A 121 23.36 -5.42 4.84
C VAL A 121 23.13 -4.85 6.23
N TYR A 122 23.41 -3.56 6.38
CA TYR A 122 22.84 -2.73 7.44
C TYR A 122 21.61 -2.01 6.88
N LYS A 123 20.42 -2.30 7.44
CA LYS A 123 19.20 -1.50 7.23
C LYS A 123 19.21 -0.37 8.24
N ILE A 124 19.28 0.86 7.76
CA ILE A 124 19.40 2.07 8.56
C ILE A 124 18.10 2.85 8.41
N GLN A 125 17.39 3.07 9.51
CA GLN A 125 16.29 4.04 9.56
C GLN A 125 16.80 5.34 10.16
N CYS A 126 16.58 6.42 9.45
CA CYS A 126 16.87 7.77 9.89
C CYS A 126 15.57 8.56 10.01
N ASP A 127 15.54 9.50 10.93
CA ASP A 127 14.58 10.61 10.92
C ASP A 127 15.37 11.87 10.61
N GLY A 128 14.82 12.79 9.84
CA GLY A 128 15.56 14.01 9.55
C GLY A 128 14.69 15.08 8.91
N THR A 129 15.36 16.16 8.56
CA THR A 129 14.82 17.21 7.69
C THR A 129 15.70 17.31 6.45
N ALA A 130 15.24 16.75 5.34
CA ALA A 130 15.88 16.92 4.03
C ALA A 130 15.22 18.09 3.32
N LEU A 131 16.03 19.06 2.86
CA LEU A 131 15.52 20.27 2.19
C LEU A 131 14.44 21.00 3.02
N GLU A 132 14.65 21.07 4.34
CA GLU A 132 13.71 21.68 5.32
C GLU A 132 12.38 20.94 5.49
N LYS A 133 12.19 19.79 4.85
CA LYS A 133 11.00 18.93 5.02
C LYS A 133 11.34 17.69 5.87
N PRO A 134 10.48 17.29 6.82
CA PRO A 134 10.63 16.02 7.53
C PRO A 134 10.68 14.86 6.55
N CYS A 135 11.57 13.91 6.78
CA CYS A 135 11.77 12.69 6.00
C CYS A 135 12.09 11.51 6.94
N MET A 136 11.76 10.29 6.54
CA MET A 136 12.10 9.04 7.25
C MET A 136 12.93 8.08 6.38
N PRO A 137 14.14 8.47 5.96
CA PRO A 137 14.89 7.69 4.99
C PRO A 137 15.30 6.33 5.51
N GLN A 138 15.09 5.32 4.66
CA GLN A 138 15.59 3.96 4.80
C GLN A 138 16.77 3.80 3.85
N VAL A 139 17.94 3.46 4.41
CA VAL A 139 19.16 3.22 3.63
C VAL A 139 19.65 1.81 3.88
N ILE A 140 19.82 1.02 2.82
CA ILE A 140 20.34 -0.34 2.87
C ILE A 140 21.78 -0.35 2.38
N VAL A 141 22.73 -0.55 3.28
CA VAL A 141 24.17 -0.52 2.99
C VAL A 141 24.76 -1.93 3.05
N ASP A 142 25.52 -2.34 2.02
CA ASP A 142 26.23 -3.61 1.99
C ASP A 142 27.32 -3.66 3.08
N ALA A 143 27.19 -4.60 4.02
CA ALA A 143 28.07 -4.72 5.18
C ALA A 143 29.46 -5.31 4.85
N GLN A 144 29.69 -5.70 3.60
CA GLN A 144 30.99 -6.18 3.12
C GLN A 144 31.78 -5.07 2.44
N THR A 145 31.10 -4.15 1.76
CA THR A 145 31.72 -3.18 0.83
C THR A 145 31.44 -1.72 1.17
N GLY A 146 30.34 -1.43 1.88
CA GLY A 146 29.84 -0.08 2.12
C GLY A 146 29.09 0.54 0.95
N GLU A 147 28.77 -0.25 -0.09
CA GLU A 147 27.92 0.18 -1.21
C GLU A 147 26.46 0.36 -0.77
N ILE A 148 25.79 1.41 -1.25
CA ILE A 148 24.35 1.59 -1.04
C ILE A 148 23.62 0.67 -2.01
N ILE A 149 22.89 -0.31 -1.47
CA ILE A 149 22.14 -1.30 -2.25
C ILE A 149 20.76 -0.77 -2.62
N SER A 150 20.12 -0.04 -1.71
CA SER A 150 18.78 0.54 -1.90
C SER A 150 18.56 1.70 -0.95
N GLN A 151 17.69 2.63 -1.36
CA GLN A 151 17.23 3.73 -0.52
C GLN A 151 15.81 4.14 -0.92
N TYR A 152 15.01 4.59 0.05
CA TYR A 152 13.69 5.18 -0.16
C TYR A 152 13.29 5.99 1.09
N ASP A 153 12.33 6.91 0.95
CA ASP A 153 11.77 7.63 2.09
C ASP A 153 10.58 6.84 2.67
N ASN A 154 10.65 6.39 3.92
CA ASN A 154 9.53 5.68 4.55
C ASN A 154 8.46 6.64 5.11
N LYS A 155 8.61 7.94 4.89
CA LYS A 155 7.57 8.93 5.17
C LYS A 155 6.38 8.67 4.25
N ARG A 156 5.20 8.50 4.84
CA ARG A 156 3.95 8.29 4.12
C ARG A 156 3.42 9.66 3.72
N THR A 157 3.71 10.10 2.51
CA THR A 157 3.46 11.48 2.08
C THR A 157 3.32 11.54 0.58
N PHE A 158 2.43 12.41 0.10
CA PHE A 158 2.25 12.67 -1.31
C PHE A 158 3.26 13.71 -1.81
N GLU A 159 3.94 13.43 -2.92
CA GLU A 159 4.71 14.45 -3.66
C GLU A 159 3.93 14.92 -4.89
N TYR A 160 3.47 16.17 -4.86
CA TYR A 160 2.84 16.76 -6.04
C TYR A 160 3.89 17.05 -7.12
N HIS A 161 3.87 16.28 -8.20
CA HIS A 161 4.60 16.61 -9.43
C HIS A 161 3.70 17.46 -10.34
N GLN A 162 4.05 18.74 -10.54
CA GLN A 162 3.39 19.59 -11.54
C GLN A 162 3.42 18.93 -12.92
N GLN A 163 2.32 18.33 -13.33
CA GLN A 163 2.06 18.00 -14.73
C GLN A 163 0.80 18.75 -15.18
N GLN A 164 0.87 19.27 -16.41
CA GLN A 164 -0.06 20.25 -16.96
C GLN A 164 -1.50 19.71 -17.03
N GLN A 165 -2.28 19.89 -15.96
CA GLN A 165 -3.72 19.77 -16.01
C GLN A 165 -4.33 21.15 -16.33
N HIS A 166 -5.32 21.15 -17.22
CA HIS A 166 -6.01 22.36 -17.64
C HIS A 166 -6.85 22.91 -16.48
N GLN A 167 -6.53 24.13 -16.03
CA GLN A 167 -7.31 24.87 -15.04
C GLN A 167 -8.78 24.96 -15.47
N HIS A 168 -9.67 24.42 -14.65
CA HIS A 168 -11.09 24.74 -14.68
C HIS A 168 -11.45 25.49 -13.39
N ASP A 169 -11.95 26.72 -13.51
CA ASP A 169 -12.49 27.50 -12.40
C ASP A 169 -13.69 26.77 -11.81
N HIS A 170 -13.52 26.16 -10.65
CA HIS A 170 -14.61 25.61 -9.84
C HIS A 170 -14.66 26.31 -8.48
N HIS A 171 -15.84 26.76 -8.11
CA HIS A 171 -16.09 27.45 -6.85
C HIS A 171 -16.54 26.39 -5.84
N HIS A 172 -15.62 25.92 -5.00
CA HIS A 172 -15.91 24.96 -3.94
C HIS A 172 -16.35 25.72 -2.68
N PRO A 173 -17.39 25.24 -1.96
CA PRO A 173 -17.72 25.78 -0.65
C PRO A 173 -16.55 25.53 0.32
N GLU A 174 -16.28 26.49 1.23
CA GLU A 174 -15.30 26.26 2.30
C GLU A 174 -15.70 25.02 3.13
N PRO A 175 -14.72 24.23 3.63
CA PRO A 175 -15.00 23.10 4.51
C PRO A 175 -15.92 23.54 5.65
N ILE A 176 -17.07 22.87 5.80
CA ILE A 176 -18.03 23.22 6.86
C ILE A 176 -17.36 22.89 8.20
N PRO A 177 -17.25 23.84 9.15
CA PRO A 177 -16.71 23.55 10.47
C PRO A 177 -17.51 22.43 11.13
N HIS A 178 -16.81 21.40 11.63
CA HIS A 178 -17.45 20.29 12.34
C HIS A 178 -18.24 20.83 13.55
N ASP A 179 -19.53 20.50 13.65
CA ASP A 179 -20.39 20.95 14.74
C ASP A 179 -20.06 20.18 16.04
N SER A 180 -19.20 20.79 16.86
CA SER A 180 -18.79 20.28 18.17
C SER A 180 -19.93 20.14 19.18
N SER A 181 -21.18 20.49 18.84
CA SER A 181 -22.32 20.41 19.76
C SER A 181 -22.90 19.00 19.95
N SER A 182 -22.43 18.02 19.17
CA SER A 182 -22.95 16.64 19.18
C SER A 182 -21.95 15.56 19.60
N SER A 183 -20.72 15.91 19.98
CA SER A 183 -19.75 14.92 20.46
C SER A 183 -20.24 14.21 21.74
N PRO A 184 -20.28 12.87 21.78
CA PRO A 184 -20.53 12.14 23.01
C PRO A 184 -19.47 12.48 24.06
N ASN A 185 -19.89 12.42 25.32
CA ASN A 185 -19.10 12.77 26.51
C ASN A 185 -17.69 12.15 26.49
N PRO A 186 -16.64 12.87 26.94
CA PRO A 186 -15.24 12.43 26.94
C PRO A 186 -14.91 11.53 28.13
N SER A 187 -15.66 10.44 28.31
CA SER A 187 -15.37 9.42 29.34
C SER A 187 -14.28 8.42 28.92
N ASP A 188 -13.58 8.69 27.82
CA ASP A 188 -13.26 7.64 26.86
C ASP A 188 -11.77 7.61 26.48
N GLY A 189 -10.88 7.77 27.47
CA GLY A 189 -9.51 7.23 27.51
C GLY A 189 -8.45 7.67 26.47
N ASN A 190 -8.83 8.09 25.26
CA ASN A 190 -7.95 8.58 24.22
C ASN A 190 -7.54 10.02 24.52
N THR A 191 -6.24 10.28 24.54
CA THR A 191 -5.72 11.66 24.53
C THR A 191 -5.63 12.12 23.08
N LEU A 192 -6.65 12.83 22.59
CA LEU A 192 -6.56 13.59 21.34
C LEU A 192 -5.90 14.93 21.65
N SER A 193 -4.62 15.09 21.31
CA SER A 193 -3.90 16.36 21.41
C SER A 193 -3.74 16.97 20.02
N SER A 194 -4.23 18.20 19.86
CA SER A 194 -3.96 19.03 18.68
C SER A 194 -3.11 20.23 19.09
N GLU A 195 -1.89 20.33 18.56
CA GLU A 195 -0.98 21.45 18.81
C GLU A 195 -0.63 22.15 17.49
N CYS A 196 -0.51 23.47 17.50
CA CYS A 196 -0.09 24.27 16.35
C CYS A 196 1.44 24.22 16.21
N LEU A 197 1.95 24.03 15.00
CA LEU A 197 3.36 24.27 14.68
C LEU A 197 3.47 25.50 13.78
N LEU A 198 3.88 26.65 14.33
CA LEU A 198 4.22 27.81 13.49
C LEU A 198 5.71 27.72 13.09
N GLU A 199 5.98 27.41 11.83
CA GLU A 199 7.30 27.60 11.23
C GLU A 199 7.45 29.06 10.79
N ASN A 200 8.37 29.80 11.44
CA ASN A 200 8.89 31.07 10.94
C ASN A 200 10.34 30.83 10.51
N ASP A 201 10.66 31.16 9.26
CA ASP A 201 11.89 30.87 8.51
C ASP A 201 13.20 31.52 9.01
N ASP A 202 13.39 31.80 10.29
CA ASP A 202 14.66 32.37 10.76
C ASP A 202 15.07 31.86 12.16
N LEU A 203 15.99 30.87 12.17
CA LEU A 203 16.91 30.43 13.26
C LEU A 203 16.62 29.06 13.93
N PRO A 204 17.68 28.34 14.41
CA PRO A 204 17.62 26.92 14.73
C PRO A 204 16.89 26.64 16.06
N PHE A 205 16.07 25.58 16.03
CA PHE A 205 15.26 24.98 17.11
C PHE A 205 15.86 25.01 18.54
N PRO A 206 15.02 24.95 19.59
CA PRO A 206 13.97 25.88 20.01
C PRO A 206 14.48 26.74 21.21
N PRO A 207 13.90 27.93 21.48
CA PRO A 207 12.82 27.97 22.46
C PRO A 207 11.76 29.05 22.19
N ASP A 208 10.58 28.84 22.80
CA ASP A 208 9.55 29.85 23.06
C ASP A 208 8.65 30.26 21.87
N CYS A 209 7.55 29.52 21.70
CA CYS A 209 6.29 30.06 21.17
C CYS A 209 5.92 31.31 21.98
N LEU A 210 6.16 32.49 21.41
CA LEU A 210 5.73 33.75 21.99
C LEU A 210 4.24 33.98 21.66
N ILE A 211 3.36 33.55 22.57
CA ILE A 211 2.35 34.47 23.07
C ILE A 211 2.52 34.54 24.60
N ASP A 212 3.23 35.59 25.02
CA ASP A 212 3.31 36.05 26.39
C ASP A 212 1.91 36.46 26.86
N ASP A 213 1.22 35.57 27.58
CA ASP A 213 1.01 35.76 29.01
C ASP A 213 0.25 34.56 29.61
N LYS A 214 0.98 33.79 30.42
CA LYS A 214 0.56 32.69 31.32
C LYS A 214 0.59 31.28 30.73
N LYS A 215 1.77 30.66 30.92
CA LYS A 215 1.97 29.26 31.37
C LYS A 215 0.74 28.37 31.33
N ILE A 216 0.79 27.34 30.49
CA ILE A 216 0.07 26.10 30.73
C ILE A 216 0.97 24.90 30.40
N THR A 217 1.36 24.20 31.46
CA THR A 217 1.59 22.75 31.45
C THR A 217 0.31 22.14 32.00
N TYR A 218 -0.34 21.21 31.30
CA TYR A 218 -1.34 20.33 31.93
C TYR A 218 -1.26 18.90 31.39
N ASP A 219 -0.75 18.04 32.27
CA ASP A 219 -1.22 16.67 32.52
C ASP A 219 -2.74 16.69 32.84
N TRP A 220 -3.36 15.51 32.95
CA TRP A 220 -4.64 15.17 33.57
C TRP A 220 -5.81 14.83 32.63
N GLN A 221 -6.00 13.53 32.39
CA GLN A 221 -7.26 12.74 32.48
C GLN A 221 -8.62 13.34 32.04
N SER A 222 -8.70 14.48 31.36
CA SER A 222 -9.96 15.17 31.10
C SER A 222 -9.79 16.23 30.03
N TYR A 223 -10.54 16.04 28.95
CA TYR A 223 -11.06 17.03 28.01
C TYR A 223 -10.91 18.50 28.44
N SER A 224 -10.27 19.32 27.60
CA SER A 224 -10.69 20.71 27.47
C SER A 224 -10.36 21.28 26.08
N ILE A 225 -11.45 21.70 25.43
CA ILE A 225 -11.52 22.49 24.21
C ILE A 225 -10.68 23.77 24.39
N GLY A 226 -9.50 23.80 23.78
CA GLY A 226 -8.57 24.93 23.87
C GLY A 226 -8.80 26.03 22.84
N HIS A 227 -9.45 25.75 21.71
CA HIS A 227 -9.71 26.74 20.65
C HIS A 227 -11.00 26.46 19.88
N ALA A 228 -12.17 26.65 20.49
CA ALA A 228 -13.46 26.65 19.78
C ALA A 228 -13.59 27.73 18.67
N SER A 229 -12.54 28.53 18.45
CA SER A 229 -12.45 29.54 17.40
C SER A 229 -11.58 29.13 16.21
N ASP A 230 -10.79 28.07 16.33
CA ASP A 230 -9.94 27.60 15.23
C ASP A 230 -10.65 26.46 14.47
N PRO A 231 -11.14 26.71 13.25
CA PRO A 231 -11.89 25.71 12.50
C PRO A 231 -11.03 24.52 12.06
N ILE A 232 -9.73 24.70 11.83
CA ILE A 232 -8.84 23.63 11.37
C ILE A 232 -8.60 22.64 12.51
N LEU A 233 -8.25 23.14 13.70
CA LEU A 233 -8.06 22.26 14.86
C LEU A 233 -9.35 21.58 15.30
N ALA A 234 -10.49 22.26 15.18
CA ALA A 234 -11.81 21.68 15.46
C ALA A 234 -12.12 20.52 14.50
N ASN A 235 -11.88 20.71 13.19
CA ASN A 235 -12.05 19.67 12.18
C ASN A 235 -11.13 18.47 12.44
N LEU A 236 -9.83 18.71 12.68
CA LEU A 236 -8.88 17.62 12.97
C LEU A 236 -9.32 16.79 14.17
N HIS A 237 -9.76 17.44 15.25
CA HIS A 237 -10.24 16.73 16.43
C HIS A 237 -11.51 15.92 16.12
N GLY A 238 -12.50 16.54 15.48
CA GLY A 238 -13.78 15.90 15.13
C GLY A 238 -13.60 14.71 14.20
N TYR A 239 -12.85 14.88 13.11
CA TYR A 239 -12.58 13.82 12.16
C TYR A 239 -11.70 12.71 12.75
N SER A 240 -10.68 13.03 13.56
CA SER A 240 -9.89 12.01 14.24
C SER A 240 -10.76 11.16 15.19
N GLN A 241 -11.70 11.78 15.90
CA GLN A 241 -12.65 11.05 16.74
C GLN A 241 -13.58 10.16 15.91
N ASP A 242 -14.05 10.65 14.76
CA ASP A 242 -14.92 9.87 13.87
C ASP A 242 -14.18 8.64 13.32
N VAL A 243 -12.89 8.78 13.00
CA VAL A 243 -12.03 7.65 12.58
C VAL A 243 -11.81 6.65 13.69
N ILE A 244 -11.53 7.11 14.91
CA ILE A 244 -11.40 6.23 16.08
C ILE A 244 -12.70 5.44 16.32
N ASP A 245 -13.85 6.11 16.29
CA ASP A 245 -15.16 5.48 16.50
C ASP A 245 -15.46 4.46 15.40
N PHE A 246 -15.08 4.77 14.17
CA PHE A 246 -15.17 3.85 13.02
C PHE A 246 -14.31 2.60 13.23
N MET A 247 -13.04 2.76 13.61
CA MET A 247 -12.13 1.64 13.87
C MET A 247 -12.63 0.74 15.01
N ASP A 248 -13.11 1.32 16.11
CA ASP A 248 -13.68 0.57 17.22
C ASP A 248 -14.96 -0.17 16.80
N SER A 249 -15.86 0.51 16.09
CA SER A 249 -17.17 -0.05 15.71
C SER A 249 -17.11 -1.10 14.61
N ILE A 250 -16.21 -0.92 13.63
CA ILE A 250 -16.15 -1.72 12.40
C ILE A 250 -15.00 -2.74 12.45
N MET A 251 -13.84 -2.33 12.95
CA MET A 251 -12.64 -3.18 12.99
C MET A 251 -12.43 -3.83 14.36
N GLY A 252 -13.19 -3.42 15.40
CA GLY A 252 -12.99 -3.86 16.78
C GLY A 252 -11.60 -3.51 17.31
N PHE A 253 -11.02 -2.43 16.78
CA PHE A 253 -9.69 -1.95 17.13
C PHE A 253 -9.79 -0.51 17.62
N ARG A 254 -9.62 -0.33 18.92
CA ARG A 254 -9.50 0.99 19.53
C ARG A 254 -8.02 1.32 19.77
N PRO A 255 -7.48 2.39 19.16
CA PRO A 255 -6.08 2.79 19.29
C PRO A 255 -5.46 2.70 20.69
N ILE A 256 -6.00 3.42 21.68
CA ILE A 256 -5.36 3.52 23.01
C ILE A 256 -5.33 2.20 23.76
N ASP A 257 -6.35 1.36 23.58
CA ASP A 257 -6.43 0.06 24.24
C ASP A 257 -5.34 -0.89 23.73
N ASN A 258 -4.75 -0.55 22.57
CA ASN A 258 -3.72 -1.31 21.89
C ASN A 258 -2.36 -0.59 21.88
N GLY A 259 -2.18 0.45 22.70
CA GLY A 259 -0.90 1.16 22.83
C GLY A 259 -0.57 2.11 21.68
N PHE A 260 -1.57 2.49 20.89
CA PHE A 260 -1.46 3.43 19.76
C PHE A 260 -2.16 4.75 20.12
N THR A 261 -1.47 5.89 19.97
CA THR A 261 -2.03 7.22 20.26
C THR A 261 -2.19 8.00 18.96
N VAL A 262 -3.34 8.66 18.79
CA VAL A 262 -3.61 9.54 17.64
C VAL A 262 -3.26 10.98 18.05
N GLN A 263 -2.13 11.48 17.52
CA GLN A 263 -1.65 12.85 17.74
C GLN A 263 -1.67 13.61 16.42
N SER A 264 -2.47 14.67 16.32
CA SER A 264 -2.72 15.38 15.06
C SER A 264 -2.31 16.85 15.18
N TYR A 265 -1.44 17.32 14.30
CA TYR A 265 -0.92 18.69 14.28
C TYR A 265 -1.47 19.44 13.06
N GLY A 266 -2.14 20.57 13.31
CA GLY A 266 -2.62 21.48 12.27
C GLY A 266 -1.69 22.67 12.06
N HIS A 267 -1.97 23.48 11.04
CA HIS A 267 -1.12 24.60 10.62
C HIS A 267 0.32 24.18 10.31
N TYR A 268 0.50 22.98 9.79
CA TYR A 268 1.82 22.46 9.50
C TYR A 268 2.42 23.18 8.28
N GLY A 269 3.61 23.77 8.46
CA GLY A 269 4.35 24.48 7.41
C GLY A 269 3.67 25.77 6.92
N TYR A 270 4.33 26.47 6.00
CA TYR A 270 3.77 27.65 5.33
C TYR A 270 3.15 27.28 3.99
N GLN A 271 1.82 27.44 3.87
CA GLN A 271 1.07 27.11 2.65
C GLN A 271 1.33 25.67 2.16
N GLU A 272 1.59 24.74 3.09
CA GLU A 272 1.93 23.36 2.72
C GLU A 272 0.69 22.66 2.15
N VAL A 273 0.82 22.19 0.91
CA VAL A 273 -0.19 21.41 0.19
C VAL A 273 0.07 19.92 0.42
N ASN A 274 0.06 19.51 1.70
CA ASN A 274 0.32 18.13 2.06
C ASN A 274 -0.20 17.76 3.46
N ALA A 275 -0.43 16.47 3.65
CA ALA A 275 -0.58 15.84 4.95
C ALA A 275 0.31 14.58 5.00
N PHE A 276 0.71 14.15 6.19
CA PHE A 276 1.49 12.93 6.34
C PHE A 276 1.45 12.35 7.76
N TYR A 277 1.77 11.06 7.83
CA TYR A 277 2.11 10.34 9.05
C TYR A 277 3.62 10.06 9.12
N ASP A 278 4.27 10.45 10.22
CA ASP A 278 5.72 10.30 10.42
C ASP A 278 6.11 9.06 11.24
N GLY A 279 5.18 8.12 11.46
CA GLY A 279 5.40 6.98 12.36
C GLY A 279 5.04 7.24 13.82
N ASN A 280 4.82 8.49 14.22
CA ASN A 280 4.43 8.88 15.58
C ASN A 280 3.18 9.79 15.61
N ALA A 281 3.09 10.75 14.71
CA ALA A 281 2.06 11.76 14.65
C ALA A 281 1.64 12.09 13.21
N PHE A 282 0.50 12.78 13.10
CA PHE A 282 -0.12 13.22 11.86
C PHE A 282 0.03 14.72 11.70
N TYR A 283 0.36 15.18 10.51
CA TYR A 283 0.62 16.59 10.22
C TYR A 283 -0.24 17.02 9.03
N TYR A 284 -0.90 18.17 9.16
CA TYR A 284 -1.85 18.67 8.17
C TYR A 284 -1.55 20.12 7.81
N GLY A 285 -1.26 20.36 6.54
CA GLY A 285 -1.02 21.69 6.01
C GLY A 285 -2.31 22.50 5.79
N ASP A 286 -2.14 23.82 5.80
CA ASP A 286 -3.24 24.77 5.56
C ASP A 286 -3.60 24.91 4.07
N GLY A 287 -2.78 24.34 3.17
CA GLY A 287 -2.89 24.56 1.74
C GLY A 287 -2.47 25.98 1.31
N ASP A 288 -2.31 26.17 0.01
CA ASP A 288 -1.92 27.43 -0.61
C ASP A 288 -3.13 28.23 -1.15
N ASN A 289 -4.34 27.67 -1.06
CA ASN A 289 -5.58 28.17 -1.66
C ASN A 289 -5.50 28.31 -3.20
N VAL A 290 -4.59 27.58 -3.84
CA VAL A 290 -4.44 27.49 -5.29
C VAL A 290 -4.55 26.05 -5.74
N ILE A 291 -3.75 25.17 -5.14
CA ILE A 291 -3.75 23.73 -5.35
C ILE A 291 -4.74 23.07 -4.39
N SER A 292 -4.73 23.47 -3.11
CA SER A 292 -5.66 22.95 -2.11
C SER A 292 -6.08 24.02 -1.10
N THR A 293 -7.23 23.81 -0.46
CA THR A 293 -7.54 24.40 0.84
C THR A 293 -6.83 23.63 1.95
N THR A 294 -7.26 23.78 3.21
CA THR A 294 -6.77 22.97 4.33
C THR A 294 -6.92 21.48 4.06
N LEU A 295 -5.91 20.70 4.47
CA LEU A 295 -5.91 19.24 4.40
C LEU A 295 -6.61 18.62 5.62
N ALA A 296 -7.16 19.42 6.53
CA ALA A 296 -7.98 18.98 7.66
C ALA A 296 -9.42 18.63 7.25
N VAL A 297 -9.55 17.71 6.28
CA VAL A 297 -10.82 17.15 5.77
C VAL A 297 -10.92 15.66 6.11
N LEU A 298 -12.14 15.10 6.13
CA LEU A 298 -12.40 13.79 6.75
C LEU A 298 -11.60 12.66 6.10
N ASP A 299 -11.64 12.58 4.78
CA ASP A 299 -11.04 11.52 3.99
C ASP A 299 -9.51 11.59 4.05
N VAL A 300 -8.90 12.79 4.02
CA VAL A 300 -7.46 12.99 4.25
C VAL A 300 -7.06 12.58 5.66
N VAL A 301 -7.79 13.01 6.70
CA VAL A 301 -7.52 12.58 8.09
C VAL A 301 -7.61 11.06 8.25
N ALA A 302 -8.59 10.44 7.61
CA ALA A 302 -8.75 8.99 7.62
C ALA A 302 -7.66 8.25 6.84
N HIS A 303 -7.24 8.80 5.70
CA HIS A 303 -6.11 8.30 4.90
C HIS A 303 -4.83 8.28 5.75
N GLU A 304 -4.52 9.40 6.42
CA GLU A 304 -3.34 9.48 7.29
C GLU A 304 -3.38 8.46 8.43
N ILE A 305 -4.52 8.30 9.09
CA ILE A 305 -4.67 7.28 10.14
C ILE A 305 -4.60 5.86 9.55
N GLY A 306 -5.02 5.65 8.30
CA GLY A 306 -4.84 4.40 7.56
C GLY A 306 -3.38 3.98 7.41
N HIS A 307 -2.46 4.94 7.27
CA HIS A 307 -1.03 4.64 7.32
C HIS A 307 -0.60 4.11 8.68
N ALA A 308 -1.09 4.69 9.77
CA ALA A 308 -0.75 4.23 11.10
C ALA A 308 -1.30 2.83 11.38
N VAL A 309 -2.51 2.49 10.89
CA VAL A 309 -3.03 1.12 10.93
C VAL A 309 -2.10 0.18 10.18
N THR A 310 -1.70 0.52 8.95
CA THR A 310 -0.78 -0.31 8.15
C THR A 310 0.56 -0.50 8.86
N HIS A 311 1.16 0.59 9.37
CA HIS A 311 2.42 0.55 10.12
C HIS A 311 2.31 -0.33 11.37
N PHE A 312 1.18 -0.28 12.08
CA PHE A 312 0.98 -1.04 13.31
C PHE A 312 0.83 -2.56 13.07
N PHE A 313 0.19 -2.96 11.96
CA PHE A 313 -0.15 -4.36 11.71
C PHE A 313 0.77 -5.08 10.69
N SER A 314 0.70 -4.69 9.41
CA SER A 314 1.45 -5.35 8.33
C SER A 314 2.86 -4.82 8.17
N ASP A 315 3.10 -3.58 8.59
CA ASP A 315 4.37 -2.86 8.42
C ASP A 315 4.83 -2.87 6.95
N LEU A 316 3.86 -2.77 6.00
CA LEU A 316 4.14 -2.72 4.57
C LEU A 316 5.19 -1.66 4.28
N GLU A 317 6.33 -2.05 3.70
CA GLU A 317 7.38 -1.12 3.31
C GLU A 317 6.84 -0.12 2.30
N TYR A 318 7.18 1.16 2.46
CA TYR A 318 6.66 2.23 1.60
C TYR A 318 7.43 2.37 0.28
N TYR A 319 7.48 1.29 -0.50
CA TYR A 319 8.16 1.27 -1.77
C TYR A 319 7.52 0.27 -2.74
N GLY A 320 7.41 0.64 -4.02
CA GLY A 320 6.87 -0.22 -5.08
C GLY A 320 5.48 -0.76 -4.75
N GLU A 321 5.26 -2.06 -4.98
CA GLU A 321 3.95 -2.70 -4.76
C GLU A 321 3.52 -2.71 -3.29
N SER A 322 4.42 -2.90 -2.33
CA SER A 322 4.04 -2.86 -0.90
C SER A 322 3.65 -1.45 -0.46
N GLY A 323 4.33 -0.43 -1.00
CA GLY A 323 3.96 0.96 -0.76
C GLY A 323 2.63 1.32 -1.40
N ALA A 324 2.39 0.84 -2.62
CA ALA A 324 1.11 1.00 -3.31
C ALA A 324 -0.07 0.33 -2.59
N LEU A 325 0.15 -0.83 -1.97
CA LEU A 325 -0.84 -1.46 -1.10
C LEU A 325 -1.10 -0.64 0.17
N SER A 326 -0.06 0.00 0.72
CA SER A 326 -0.23 0.90 1.86
C SER A 326 -1.05 2.14 1.51
N GLU A 327 -0.74 2.78 0.38
CA GLU A 327 -1.50 3.92 -0.15
C GLU A 327 -2.95 3.54 -0.42
N GLY A 328 -3.15 2.42 -1.14
CA GLY A 328 -4.49 1.96 -1.47
C GLY A 328 -5.29 1.56 -0.23
N PHE A 329 -4.67 1.01 0.83
CA PHE A 329 -5.38 0.76 2.08
C PHE A 329 -5.82 2.05 2.78
N SER A 330 -4.99 3.09 2.76
CA SER A 330 -5.35 4.40 3.31
C SER A 330 -6.54 5.02 2.54
N ASP A 331 -6.55 4.94 1.20
CA ASP A 331 -7.69 5.37 0.37
C ASP A 331 -8.95 4.51 0.62
N VAL A 332 -8.81 3.19 0.79
CA VAL A 332 -9.91 2.29 1.17
C VAL A 332 -10.52 2.68 2.53
N MET A 333 -9.68 3.07 3.49
CA MET A 333 -10.12 3.52 4.81
C MET A 333 -10.87 4.84 4.72
N ALA A 334 -10.37 5.79 3.92
CA ALA A 334 -11.01 7.07 3.64
C ALA A 334 -12.42 6.90 3.03
N ALA A 335 -12.54 6.10 1.96
CA ALA A 335 -13.84 5.82 1.33
C ALA A 335 -14.82 5.12 2.29
N ALA A 336 -14.33 4.16 3.08
CA ALA A 336 -15.19 3.41 3.98
C ALA A 336 -15.74 4.26 5.13
N ILE A 337 -14.92 5.14 5.72
CA ILE A 337 -15.39 6.04 6.78
C ILE A 337 -16.35 7.09 6.24
N GLU A 338 -16.09 7.65 5.05
CA GLU A 338 -17.00 8.63 4.46
C GLU A 338 -18.38 8.03 4.27
N ALA A 339 -18.46 6.83 3.67
CA ALA A 339 -19.71 6.10 3.53
C ALA A 339 -20.38 5.79 4.88
N TRP A 340 -19.60 5.57 5.94
CA TRP A 340 -20.12 5.31 7.28
C TRP A 340 -20.68 6.57 7.95
N VAL A 341 -19.98 7.71 7.83
CA VAL A 341 -20.44 9.03 8.29
C VAL A 341 -21.71 9.42 7.55
N ASP A 342 -21.75 9.23 6.24
CA ASP A 342 -22.94 9.47 5.40
C ASP A 342 -24.14 8.58 5.78
N GLY A 343 -23.84 7.37 6.26
CA GLY A 343 -24.81 6.45 6.85
C GLY A 343 -25.13 6.76 8.32
N ASN A 344 -24.87 7.99 8.77
CA ASN A 344 -25.07 8.48 10.14
C ASN A 344 -24.38 7.61 11.20
N LYS A 345 -23.17 7.10 10.90
CA LYS A 345 -22.36 6.30 11.83
C LYS A 345 -23.02 5.00 12.31
N THR A 346 -24.01 4.50 11.55
CA THR A 346 -24.77 3.28 11.89
C THR A 346 -24.92 2.30 10.74
N SER A 347 -24.57 2.72 9.53
CA SER A 347 -24.61 1.95 8.30
C SER A 347 -23.65 2.57 7.30
N PHE A 348 -23.39 1.90 6.18
CA PHE A 348 -22.69 2.50 5.05
C PHE A 348 -23.71 2.99 4.02
N LYS A 349 -23.65 4.28 3.69
CA LYS A 349 -24.40 4.88 2.59
C LYS A 349 -23.39 5.28 1.52
N ILE A 350 -23.45 4.58 0.38
CA ILE A 350 -22.57 4.84 -0.75
C ILE A 350 -23.18 5.98 -1.58
N THR A 351 -22.42 7.07 -1.72
CA THR A 351 -22.67 8.16 -2.67
C THR A 351 -21.64 8.11 -3.79
N ASP A 352 -21.76 9.00 -4.78
CA ASP A 352 -20.75 9.10 -5.84
C ASP A 352 -19.44 9.73 -5.32
N GLU A 353 -19.51 10.57 -4.27
CA GLU A 353 -18.38 11.28 -3.67
C GLU A 353 -17.42 10.33 -2.92
N VAL A 354 -17.92 9.26 -2.31
CA VAL A 354 -17.14 8.21 -1.59
C VAL A 354 -15.98 7.62 -2.41
N TRP A 355 -16.02 7.73 -3.73
CA TRP A 355 -15.01 7.18 -4.63
C TRP A 355 -14.01 8.22 -5.15
N ASN A 356 -14.13 9.46 -4.70
CA ASN A 356 -13.19 10.55 -4.90
C ASN A 356 -12.36 10.69 -3.62
N LEU A 357 -11.08 11.00 -3.77
CA LEU A 357 -10.20 11.26 -2.64
C LEU A 357 -9.69 12.70 -2.75
N GLY A 358 -9.78 13.44 -1.66
CA GLY A 358 -9.34 14.80 -1.47
C GLY A 358 -10.28 15.85 -2.09
N GLU A 359 -11.48 15.49 -2.53
CA GLU A 359 -12.43 16.39 -3.21
C GLU A 359 -12.88 17.59 -2.35
N ASP A 360 -12.88 17.43 -1.03
CA ASP A 360 -13.19 18.51 -0.09
C ASP A 360 -12.03 19.49 0.12
N ALA A 361 -10.82 19.16 -0.35
CA ALA A 361 -9.62 20.01 -0.20
C ALA A 361 -8.99 20.43 -1.54
N TRP A 362 -9.09 19.61 -2.58
CA TRP A 362 -8.37 19.77 -3.84
C TRP A 362 -9.07 20.76 -4.76
N LEU A 363 -8.32 21.72 -5.32
CA LEU A 363 -8.89 22.82 -6.12
C LEU A 363 -8.61 22.73 -7.63
N LEU A 364 -7.64 21.90 -8.05
CA LEU A 364 -7.23 21.81 -9.45
C LEU A 364 -8.09 20.85 -10.30
N ALA A 365 -8.80 19.94 -9.65
CA ALA A 365 -9.63 18.92 -10.26
C ALA A 365 -10.75 18.52 -9.28
N PRO A 366 -11.80 17.82 -9.72
CA PRO A 366 -12.87 17.38 -8.83
C PRO A 366 -12.42 16.52 -7.65
N ALA A 367 -11.25 15.88 -7.73
CA ALA A 367 -10.62 15.11 -6.66
C ALA A 367 -9.11 15.00 -6.93
N LEU A 368 -8.33 14.61 -5.93
CA LEU A 368 -6.92 14.26 -6.08
C LEU A 368 -6.74 12.89 -6.76
N ARG A 369 -7.51 11.88 -6.32
CA ARG A 369 -7.54 10.52 -6.89
C ARG A 369 -8.96 9.99 -7.02
N TYR A 370 -9.13 8.95 -7.82
CA TYR A 370 -10.43 8.34 -8.12
C TYR A 370 -10.37 6.81 -7.95
N MET A 371 -11.24 6.21 -7.15
CA MET A 371 -11.26 4.74 -6.99
C MET A 371 -12.02 4.02 -8.11
N MET A 372 -13.07 4.65 -8.66
CA MET A 372 -13.84 4.05 -9.76
C MET A 372 -13.04 4.02 -11.07
N SER A 373 -12.25 5.04 -11.33
CA SER A 373 -11.44 5.18 -12.54
C SER A 373 -10.12 5.86 -12.22
N PRO A 374 -9.16 5.15 -11.61
CA PRO A 374 -7.88 5.73 -11.18
C PRO A 374 -7.19 6.56 -12.25
N SER A 375 -7.16 6.05 -13.49
CA SER A 375 -6.55 6.73 -14.64
C SER A 375 -7.15 8.11 -14.98
N LEU A 376 -8.26 8.53 -14.35
CA LEU A 376 -8.86 9.85 -14.53
C LEU A 376 -7.99 11.00 -13.99
N ASP A 377 -7.14 10.74 -13.00
CA ASP A 377 -6.15 11.73 -12.51
C ASP A 377 -4.94 11.89 -13.47
N GLY A 378 -4.84 11.04 -14.49
CA GLY A 378 -3.82 11.08 -15.53
C GLY A 378 -2.50 10.37 -15.19
N VAL A 379 -2.33 9.83 -13.98
CA VAL A 379 -1.09 9.16 -13.54
C VAL A 379 -1.32 7.81 -12.87
N SER A 380 -2.46 7.62 -12.20
CA SER A 380 -2.76 6.38 -11.48
C SER A 380 -3.07 5.23 -12.43
N THR A 381 -2.56 4.06 -12.07
CA THR A 381 -2.75 2.81 -12.80
C THR A 381 -4.01 2.10 -12.31
N ASP A 382 -4.88 1.67 -13.22
CA ASP A 382 -6.11 0.93 -12.90
C ASP A 382 -6.03 -0.58 -13.21
N HIS A 383 -4.99 -1.04 -13.89
CA HIS A 383 -4.75 -2.44 -14.23
C HIS A 383 -3.27 -2.84 -14.16
N TYR A 384 -2.97 -4.02 -13.60
CA TYR A 384 -1.60 -4.49 -13.32
C TYR A 384 -0.67 -4.52 -14.54
N SER A 385 -1.20 -4.70 -15.76
CA SER A 385 -0.39 -4.65 -16.99
C SER A 385 0.24 -3.28 -17.27
N GLU A 386 -0.26 -2.22 -16.64
CA GLU A 386 0.21 -0.84 -16.82
C GLU A 386 0.98 -0.32 -15.60
N ILE A 387 1.35 -1.21 -14.67
CA ILE A 387 2.05 -0.86 -13.43
C ILE A 387 3.33 -0.06 -13.69
N TYR A 388 3.50 1.00 -12.91
CA TYR A 388 4.72 1.80 -12.90
C TYR A 388 5.88 1.03 -12.25
N ARG A 389 7.05 1.04 -12.90
CA ARG A 389 8.26 0.32 -12.44
C ARG A 389 9.51 1.22 -12.32
N GLY A 390 9.34 2.54 -12.34
CA GLY A 390 10.43 3.50 -12.14
C GLY A 390 10.77 3.71 -10.66
N TYR A 391 11.47 4.80 -10.35
CA TYR A 391 11.97 5.09 -8.99
C TYR A 391 11.26 6.27 -8.33
N GLU A 392 10.64 7.13 -9.14
CA GLU A 392 9.81 8.26 -8.76
C GLU A 392 8.67 7.81 -7.86
N ASP A 393 8.23 8.70 -6.97
CA ASP A 393 7.12 8.42 -6.05
C ASP A 393 7.31 7.10 -5.28
N ASN A 394 8.53 6.87 -4.78
CA ASN A 394 8.92 5.63 -4.11
C ASN A 394 8.62 4.34 -4.93
N GLY A 395 8.78 4.40 -6.25
CA GLY A 395 8.37 3.31 -7.13
C GLY A 395 6.88 3.33 -7.47
N GLY A 396 6.29 4.52 -7.54
CA GLY A 396 4.90 4.78 -7.91
C GLY A 396 3.89 4.33 -6.86
N VAL A 397 4.13 4.60 -5.57
CA VAL A 397 3.22 4.16 -4.50
C VAL A 397 1.84 4.80 -4.64
N HIS A 398 1.73 6.10 -4.95
CA HIS A 398 0.45 6.78 -5.18
C HIS A 398 -0.14 6.49 -6.55
N TRP A 399 0.68 6.10 -7.53
CA TRP A 399 0.19 5.79 -8.88
C TRP A 399 -0.35 4.36 -8.96
N ASN A 400 0.40 3.40 -8.41
CA ASN A 400 0.03 2.00 -8.45
C ASN A 400 -1.07 1.65 -7.43
N SER A 401 -1.30 2.48 -6.41
CA SER A 401 -2.41 2.30 -5.44
C SER A 401 -3.78 2.25 -6.13
N GLY A 402 -3.91 2.87 -7.31
CA GLY A 402 -5.07 2.78 -8.18
C GLY A 402 -5.55 1.35 -8.45
N ILE A 403 -4.66 0.36 -8.47
CA ILE A 403 -5.00 -1.06 -8.65
C ILE A 403 -5.82 -1.57 -7.45
N LEU A 404 -5.37 -1.30 -6.22
CA LEU A 404 -6.11 -1.69 -5.00
C LEU A 404 -7.41 -0.87 -4.86
N ASN A 405 -7.37 0.41 -5.22
CA ASN A 405 -8.54 1.29 -5.20
C ASN A 405 -9.64 0.79 -6.13
N HIS A 406 -9.29 0.46 -7.39
CA HIS A 406 -10.26 -0.04 -8.36
C HIS A 406 -10.75 -1.45 -8.01
N PHE A 407 -9.88 -2.32 -7.50
CA PHE A 407 -10.28 -3.60 -6.94
C PHE A 407 -11.34 -3.43 -5.84
N PHE A 408 -11.12 -2.51 -4.90
CA PHE A 408 -12.04 -2.28 -3.79
C PHE A 408 -13.38 -1.71 -4.25
N TYR A 409 -13.37 -0.76 -5.19
CA TYR A 409 -14.58 -0.25 -5.85
C TYR A 409 -15.38 -1.40 -6.48
N LEU A 410 -14.74 -2.22 -7.31
CA LEU A 410 -15.39 -3.34 -8.01
C LEU A 410 -15.93 -4.38 -7.02
N LEU A 411 -15.18 -4.71 -5.96
CA LEU A 411 -15.64 -5.63 -4.94
C LEU A 411 -16.86 -5.07 -4.19
N THR A 412 -16.86 -3.78 -3.90
CA THR A 412 -17.94 -3.12 -3.17
C THR A 412 -19.22 -2.96 -4.00
N VAL A 413 -19.11 -2.37 -5.19
CA VAL A 413 -20.25 -1.97 -6.03
C VAL A 413 -20.63 -3.06 -7.04
N GLY A 414 -19.66 -3.84 -7.49
CA GLY A 414 -19.81 -4.79 -8.58
C GLY A 414 -19.66 -4.15 -9.96
N GLY A 415 -19.81 -4.97 -10.99
CA GLY A 415 -19.68 -4.57 -12.39
C GLY A 415 -18.42 -5.13 -13.04
N LYS A 416 -17.88 -4.35 -13.98
CA LYS A 416 -16.68 -4.66 -14.75
C LYS A 416 -15.73 -3.48 -14.70
N HIS A 417 -14.47 -3.72 -15.06
CA HIS A 417 -13.50 -2.66 -15.26
C HIS A 417 -14.08 -1.55 -16.16
N HIS A 418 -13.90 -0.29 -15.77
CA HIS A 418 -14.50 0.84 -16.48
C HIS A 418 -13.99 0.97 -17.93
N ASN A 419 -12.71 0.67 -18.14
CA ASN A 419 -12.09 0.54 -19.47
C ASN A 419 -12.34 -0.84 -20.09
N GLU A 420 -13.07 -0.87 -21.21
CA GLU A 420 -13.44 -2.09 -21.96
C GLU A 420 -12.24 -2.96 -22.37
N ARG A 421 -11.03 -2.38 -22.51
CA ARG A 421 -9.80 -3.11 -22.86
C ARG A 421 -9.42 -4.16 -21.81
N PHE A 422 -9.70 -3.89 -20.53
CA PHE A 422 -9.26 -4.73 -19.41
C PHE A 422 -10.35 -5.66 -18.89
N GLN A 423 -11.60 -5.45 -19.31
CA GLN A 423 -12.73 -6.23 -18.82
C GLN A 423 -12.54 -7.73 -19.02
N THR A 424 -12.81 -8.50 -17.98
CA THR A 424 -12.83 -9.96 -18.10
C THR A 424 -14.16 -10.45 -18.69
N ALA A 425 -14.23 -11.74 -18.99
CA ALA A 425 -15.47 -12.38 -19.41
C ALA A 425 -16.53 -12.39 -18.28
N SER A 426 -16.10 -12.40 -17.02
CA SER A 426 -16.99 -12.44 -15.85
C SER A 426 -17.43 -11.04 -15.45
N THR A 427 -18.43 -10.97 -14.58
CA THR A 427 -18.88 -9.73 -13.92
C THR A 427 -18.78 -9.93 -12.42
N VAL A 428 -18.25 -8.93 -11.71
CA VAL A 428 -18.19 -8.91 -10.26
C VAL A 428 -19.58 -8.63 -9.72
N ASP A 429 -20.09 -9.51 -8.86
CA ASP A 429 -21.30 -9.18 -8.09
C ASP A 429 -20.85 -8.47 -6.81
N GLY A 430 -21.23 -7.19 -6.66
CA GLY A 430 -20.80 -6.37 -5.54
C GLY A 430 -21.26 -6.95 -4.20
N ILE A 431 -20.36 -7.00 -3.22
CA ILE A 431 -20.64 -7.55 -1.88
C ILE A 431 -20.97 -6.45 -0.86
N GLY A 432 -20.87 -5.19 -1.27
CA GLY A 432 -21.15 -4.01 -0.43
C GLY A 432 -19.99 -3.60 0.48
N MET A 433 -20.02 -2.33 0.91
CA MET A 433 -18.91 -1.65 1.59
C MET A 433 -18.47 -2.37 2.87
N GLY A 434 -19.42 -2.82 3.69
CA GLY A 434 -19.10 -3.48 4.96
C GLY A 434 -18.35 -4.80 4.80
N GLU A 435 -18.78 -5.65 3.85
CA GLU A 435 -18.10 -6.93 3.61
C GLU A 435 -16.76 -6.72 2.91
N ALA A 436 -16.71 -5.85 1.89
CA ALA A 436 -15.48 -5.50 1.19
C ALA A 436 -14.43 -4.91 2.14
N PHE A 437 -14.80 -3.93 2.97
CA PHE A 437 -13.90 -3.31 3.94
C PHE A 437 -13.42 -4.32 4.98
N THR A 438 -14.28 -5.22 5.45
CA THR A 438 -13.89 -6.30 6.39
C THR A 438 -12.81 -7.18 5.78
N ILE A 439 -12.94 -7.56 4.50
CA ILE A 439 -11.97 -8.41 3.81
C ILE A 439 -10.62 -7.70 3.65
N VAL A 440 -10.62 -6.45 3.16
CA VAL A 440 -9.38 -5.71 2.89
C VAL A 440 -8.67 -5.31 4.18
N SER A 441 -9.40 -4.88 5.21
CA SER A 441 -8.83 -4.59 6.53
C SER A 441 -8.27 -5.83 7.22
N ALA A 442 -8.99 -6.96 7.20
CA ALA A 442 -8.45 -8.21 7.74
C ALA A 442 -7.19 -8.66 6.98
N ALA A 443 -7.17 -8.54 5.66
CA ALA A 443 -6.00 -8.85 4.84
C ALA A 443 -4.79 -8.00 5.27
N ASN A 444 -4.97 -6.68 5.37
CA ASN A 444 -3.92 -5.78 5.84
C ASN A 444 -3.47 -6.10 7.29
N MET A 445 -4.42 -6.34 8.19
CA MET A 445 -4.09 -6.53 9.60
C MET A 445 -3.39 -7.86 9.90
N TYR A 446 -3.74 -8.93 9.19
CA TYR A 446 -3.43 -10.30 9.63
C TYR A 446 -2.76 -11.19 8.58
N TYR A 447 -2.79 -10.83 7.30
CA TYR A 447 -2.29 -11.68 6.21
C TYR A 447 -1.15 -11.02 5.42
N PHE A 448 -1.14 -9.69 5.32
CA PHE A 448 -0.03 -8.99 4.69
C PHE A 448 1.24 -9.14 5.52
N THR A 449 2.35 -9.28 4.82
CA THR A 449 3.72 -9.12 5.27
C THR A 449 4.28 -7.77 4.87
N ALA A 450 5.39 -7.35 5.47
CA ALA A 450 6.03 -6.07 5.16
C ALA A 450 6.41 -5.91 3.67
N TYR A 451 6.56 -7.01 2.93
CA TYR A 451 6.97 -7.02 1.52
C TYR A 451 5.90 -7.62 0.60
N SER A 452 4.63 -7.60 1.04
CA SER A 452 3.52 -8.10 0.21
C SER A 452 3.43 -7.32 -1.09
N ASN A 453 3.27 -8.05 -2.20
CA ASN A 453 3.00 -7.50 -3.51
C ASN A 453 1.52 -7.68 -3.89
N PHE A 454 1.09 -7.27 -5.09
CA PHE A 454 -0.32 -7.38 -5.49
C PHE A 454 -0.82 -8.84 -5.56
N ALA A 455 0.04 -9.79 -5.95
CA ALA A 455 -0.33 -11.21 -5.93
C ALA A 455 -0.55 -11.72 -4.50
N ASP A 456 0.29 -11.28 -3.55
CA ASP A 456 0.09 -11.57 -2.12
C ASP A 456 -1.19 -10.93 -1.61
N ALA A 457 -1.52 -9.72 -2.05
CA ALA A 457 -2.75 -9.05 -1.68
C ALA A 457 -4.00 -9.79 -2.17
N ARG A 458 -3.95 -10.35 -3.38
CA ARG A 458 -4.99 -11.26 -3.89
C ARG A 458 -5.17 -12.47 -2.99
N ASP A 459 -4.09 -13.19 -2.71
CA ASP A 459 -4.18 -14.41 -1.93
C ASP A 459 -4.59 -14.13 -0.48
N ALA A 460 -4.10 -13.04 0.11
CA ALA A 460 -4.45 -12.59 1.44
C ALA A 460 -5.94 -12.20 1.57
N THR A 461 -6.49 -11.45 0.61
CA THR A 461 -7.92 -11.08 0.62
C THR A 461 -8.83 -12.28 0.37
N ILE A 462 -8.42 -13.25 -0.46
CA ILE A 462 -9.14 -14.53 -0.62
C ILE A 462 -9.12 -15.30 0.71
N ASN A 463 -7.95 -15.44 1.34
CA ASN A 463 -7.82 -16.14 2.63
C ASN A 463 -8.65 -15.46 3.73
N ALA A 464 -8.61 -14.13 3.82
CA ALA A 464 -9.43 -13.36 4.76
C ALA A 464 -10.93 -13.58 4.49
N CYS A 465 -11.35 -13.58 3.22
CA CYS A 465 -12.73 -13.86 2.86
C CYS A 465 -13.17 -15.26 3.32
N GLU A 466 -12.36 -16.29 3.04
CA GLU A 466 -12.68 -17.66 3.44
C GLU A 466 -12.81 -17.82 4.96
N ASP A 467 -11.99 -17.11 5.73
CA ASP A 467 -11.99 -17.22 7.19
C ASP A 467 -13.14 -16.42 7.85
N TYR A 468 -13.55 -15.30 7.26
CA TYR A 468 -14.62 -14.44 7.79
C TYR A 468 -16.03 -14.79 7.24
N PHE A 469 -16.12 -15.40 6.06
CA PHE A 469 -17.36 -15.62 5.30
C PHE A 469 -17.57 -17.10 4.93
N LEU A 470 -17.35 -18.00 5.90
CA LEU A 470 -17.39 -19.47 5.77
C LEU A 470 -18.67 -20.02 5.11
N ASP A 471 -19.82 -19.36 5.29
CA ASP A 471 -21.12 -19.82 4.80
C ASP A 471 -21.55 -19.19 3.46
N THR A 472 -20.71 -18.34 2.86
CA THR A 472 -21.03 -17.64 1.60
C THR A 472 -19.89 -17.77 0.57
N PRO A 473 -19.71 -18.97 -0.03
CA PRO A 473 -18.64 -19.20 -1.02
C PRO A 473 -18.67 -18.25 -2.22
N SER A 474 -19.86 -17.78 -2.61
CA SER A 474 -20.03 -16.81 -3.69
C SER A 474 -19.37 -15.46 -3.41
N THR A 475 -19.21 -15.06 -2.14
CA THR A 475 -18.53 -13.81 -1.76
C THR A 475 -17.06 -13.86 -2.16
N CYS A 476 -16.38 -14.97 -1.89
CA CYS A 476 -14.95 -15.11 -2.19
C CYS A 476 -14.69 -15.33 -3.69
N ASP A 477 -15.67 -15.84 -4.44
CA ASP A 477 -15.60 -15.84 -5.90
C ASP A 477 -15.59 -14.40 -6.46
N ASN A 478 -16.34 -13.47 -5.86
CA ASN A 478 -16.32 -12.07 -6.30
C ASN A 478 -15.01 -11.36 -5.93
N VAL A 479 -14.33 -11.74 -4.84
CA VAL A 479 -12.96 -11.29 -4.57
C VAL A 479 -12.02 -11.69 -5.71
N LYS A 480 -12.07 -12.95 -6.15
CA LYS A 480 -11.25 -13.43 -7.28
C LYS A 480 -11.57 -12.70 -8.58
N LYS A 481 -12.86 -12.47 -8.87
CA LYS A 481 -13.28 -11.73 -10.06
C LYS A 481 -12.79 -10.29 -10.03
N ALA A 482 -12.91 -9.59 -8.90
CA ALA A 482 -12.47 -8.20 -8.78
C ALA A 482 -10.96 -8.07 -9.00
N TRP A 483 -10.14 -8.98 -8.45
CA TRP A 483 -8.70 -8.99 -8.71
C TRP A 483 -8.36 -9.27 -10.18
N ALA A 484 -9.11 -10.18 -10.82
CA ALA A 484 -8.94 -10.46 -12.23
C ALA A 484 -9.28 -9.26 -13.14
N GLU A 485 -10.29 -8.46 -12.78
CA GLU A 485 -10.62 -7.22 -13.51
C GLU A 485 -9.52 -6.17 -13.46
N VAL A 486 -8.69 -6.15 -12.40
CA VAL A 486 -7.51 -5.27 -12.29
C VAL A 486 -6.20 -5.98 -12.71
N GLY A 487 -6.30 -7.15 -13.34
CA GLY A 487 -5.14 -7.83 -13.94
C GLY A 487 -4.28 -8.66 -12.98
N VAL A 488 -4.72 -8.84 -11.74
CA VAL A 488 -3.99 -9.62 -10.73
C VAL A 488 -4.61 -11.01 -10.64
N GLY A 489 -3.94 -11.98 -11.27
CA GLY A 489 -4.42 -13.36 -11.37
C GLY A 489 -5.65 -13.54 -12.26
N CYS A 490 -6.28 -14.71 -12.18
CA CYS A 490 -7.43 -15.09 -13.01
C CYS A 490 -8.58 -15.66 -12.15
N VAL A 491 -9.80 -15.66 -12.73
CA VAL A 491 -11.03 -16.15 -12.08
C VAL A 491 -11.02 -17.69 -11.93
N ILE A 492 -10.35 -18.38 -12.87
CA ILE A 492 -10.08 -19.82 -12.88
C ILE A 492 -8.62 -19.98 -13.29
N ASP A 493 -7.80 -20.66 -12.48
CA ASP A 493 -6.34 -20.82 -12.73
C ASP A 493 -6.02 -21.36 -14.13
N ASP A 494 -6.87 -22.23 -14.67
CA ASP A 494 -6.73 -22.83 -16.00
C ASP A 494 -7.03 -21.87 -17.17
N GLN A 495 -7.46 -20.64 -16.91
CA GLN A 495 -7.74 -19.60 -17.91
C GLN A 495 -6.82 -18.38 -17.82
N CYS A 496 -5.73 -18.47 -17.06
CA CYS A 496 -4.73 -17.41 -17.01
C CYS A 496 -4.13 -17.20 -18.43
N LYS A 497 -4.38 -16.02 -19.01
CA LYS A 497 -3.63 -15.57 -20.18
C LYS A 497 -2.18 -15.28 -19.77
N VAL A 498 -1.24 -15.51 -20.69
CA VAL A 498 0.17 -15.19 -20.51
C VAL A 498 0.29 -13.69 -20.11
N GLY A 499 0.87 -13.42 -18.94
CA GLY A 499 1.04 -12.06 -18.38
C GLY A 499 0.31 -11.78 -17.06
N SER A 500 -0.57 -12.66 -16.56
CA SER A 500 -1.13 -12.53 -15.21
C SER A 500 -0.16 -13.11 -14.16
N PRO A 501 0.06 -12.46 -12.99
CA PRO A 501 1.03 -12.90 -11.97
C PRO A 501 0.67 -14.21 -11.24
N CYS A 502 -0.33 -14.96 -11.71
CA CYS A 502 -0.75 -16.22 -11.12
C CYS A 502 -0.22 -17.38 -11.98
N ALA A 503 0.98 -17.88 -11.66
CA ALA A 503 1.40 -19.24 -12.05
C ALA A 503 2.63 -19.71 -11.24
N ILE A 504 2.42 -20.08 -9.98
CA ILE A 504 3.25 -21.12 -9.34
C ILE A 504 2.29 -22.19 -8.79
N THR A 505 1.86 -23.14 -9.64
CA THR A 505 1.98 -24.61 -9.42
C THR A 505 1.16 -25.46 -10.43
N SER A 506 1.85 -26.46 -11.00
CA SER A 506 1.38 -27.74 -11.58
C SER A 506 0.50 -27.80 -12.85
N CYS A 507 1.11 -28.17 -13.98
CA CYS A 507 0.41 -28.86 -15.07
C CYS A 507 0.09 -30.32 -14.67
N LEU A 508 -1.08 -30.82 -15.08
CA LEU A 508 -1.49 -32.22 -14.92
C LEU A 508 -0.69 -33.17 -15.85
N PRO A 509 -0.53 -34.46 -15.48
CA PRO A 509 0.37 -35.40 -16.16
C PRO A 509 -0.10 -35.97 -17.51
N ASP A 510 -1.22 -35.53 -18.08
CA ASP A 510 -1.83 -36.15 -19.27
C ASP A 510 -2.04 -35.23 -20.48
N GLY A 511 -1.59 -33.98 -20.42
CA GLY A 511 -1.25 -33.18 -21.62
C GLY A 511 -2.41 -32.81 -22.54
N SER A 512 -3.48 -32.18 -22.03
CA SER A 512 -4.47 -31.55 -22.92
C SER A 512 -4.91 -30.15 -22.47
N CYS A 513 -4.84 -29.19 -23.40
CA CYS A 513 -5.61 -27.95 -23.43
C CYS A 513 -6.24 -27.82 -24.83
N LEU A 514 -7.49 -27.36 -24.91
CA LEU A 514 -8.25 -27.15 -26.15
C LEU A 514 -7.97 -25.76 -26.72
N ASP A 515 -7.79 -25.71 -28.05
CA ASP A 515 -7.42 -24.56 -28.87
C ASP A 515 -8.63 -24.08 -29.71
N GLU A 516 -8.74 -22.77 -29.94
CA GLU A 516 -9.35 -22.20 -31.16
C GLU A 516 -8.65 -20.86 -31.54
N GLY A 517 -7.54 -20.98 -32.28
CA GLY A 517 -7.45 -20.36 -33.61
C GLY A 517 -6.51 -19.16 -33.81
N ARG A 518 -5.25 -19.43 -34.18
CA ARG A 518 -4.75 -19.29 -35.57
C ARG A 518 -3.27 -19.68 -35.73
N ASP A 519 -3.07 -20.65 -36.63
CA ASP A 519 -1.96 -20.93 -37.55
C ASP A 519 -0.49 -21.07 -37.06
N GLU A 520 -0.15 -22.35 -36.84
CA GLU A 520 0.96 -23.09 -37.48
C GLU A 520 2.41 -22.56 -37.33
N SER A 521 3.10 -23.03 -36.28
CA SER A 521 4.26 -23.95 -36.41
C SER A 521 5.11 -24.14 -35.13
N CYS A 522 4.55 -24.08 -33.92
CA CYS A 522 5.27 -24.55 -32.73
C CYS A 522 5.02 -26.05 -32.52
N SER A 523 6.03 -26.88 -32.80
CA SER A 523 6.01 -28.29 -32.36
C SER A 523 6.03 -28.33 -30.83
N PRO A 524 5.21 -29.15 -30.15
CA PRO A 524 5.22 -29.22 -28.69
C PRO A 524 6.58 -29.67 -28.16
N CYS A 525 7.05 -29.03 -27.09
CA CYS A 525 8.28 -29.42 -26.40
C CYS A 525 8.18 -30.86 -25.88
N GLN A 526 9.30 -31.59 -25.90
CA GLN A 526 9.31 -32.98 -25.45
C GLN A 526 9.24 -33.06 -23.91
N ASP A 527 8.84 -34.23 -23.40
CA ASP A 527 8.81 -34.48 -21.95
C ASP A 527 10.18 -34.17 -21.31
N GLY A 528 10.17 -33.21 -20.37
CA GLY A 528 11.38 -32.75 -19.68
C GLY A 528 12.01 -31.47 -20.25
N GLU A 529 11.41 -30.86 -21.26
CA GLU A 529 11.76 -29.52 -21.75
C GLU A 529 10.80 -28.45 -21.18
N LEU A 530 11.30 -27.23 -21.00
CA LEU A 530 10.54 -26.04 -20.62
C LEU A 530 10.30 -25.20 -21.89
N HIS A 531 9.07 -24.73 -22.06
CA HIS A 531 8.73 -23.75 -23.08
C HIS A 531 9.11 -22.34 -22.56
N ILE A 532 9.90 -21.61 -23.34
CA ILE A 532 10.28 -20.22 -23.06
C ILE A 532 9.84 -19.35 -24.23
N GLY A 533 8.97 -18.37 -23.96
CA GLY A 533 8.68 -17.28 -24.87
C GLY A 533 9.62 -16.11 -24.57
N ILE A 534 10.25 -15.53 -25.59
CA ILE A 534 11.04 -14.31 -25.50
C ILE A 534 10.36 -13.25 -26.34
N ASP A 535 9.91 -12.17 -25.71
CA ASP A 535 9.40 -11.01 -26.42
C ASP A 535 10.55 -10.14 -26.94
N LEU A 536 10.49 -9.86 -28.24
CA LEU A 536 11.40 -8.97 -28.93
C LEU A 536 10.65 -7.76 -29.47
N THR A 537 11.29 -6.59 -29.35
CA THR A 537 10.85 -5.36 -30.02
C THR A 537 11.90 -4.94 -31.03
N THR A 538 11.49 -4.51 -32.23
CA THR A 538 12.42 -3.94 -33.23
C THR A 538 12.51 -2.42 -33.05
N GLY A 539 13.72 -1.85 -33.12
CA GLY A 539 13.93 -0.41 -33.24
C GLY A 539 14.94 -0.06 -34.34
N GLU A 540 14.92 1.18 -34.82
CA GLU A 540 15.82 1.67 -35.86
C GLU A 540 16.92 2.55 -35.27
N TYR A 541 18.17 2.35 -35.74
CA TYR A 541 19.26 3.30 -35.52
C TYR A 541 19.99 3.52 -36.84
N GLY A 542 19.67 4.61 -37.54
CA GLY A 542 20.19 4.88 -38.89
C GLY A 542 19.47 4.06 -39.97
N SER A 543 20.21 3.38 -40.85
CA SER A 543 19.66 2.49 -41.89
C SER A 543 19.47 1.04 -41.42
N ASP A 544 19.84 0.76 -40.18
CA ASP A 544 19.96 -0.60 -39.65
C ASP A 544 18.86 -0.86 -38.62
N THR A 545 18.27 -2.05 -38.68
CA THR A 545 17.22 -2.52 -37.77
C THR A 545 17.83 -3.35 -36.65
N TYR A 546 17.49 -3.04 -35.41
CA TYR A 546 17.98 -3.72 -34.20
C TYR A 546 16.85 -4.43 -33.47
N TRP A 547 17.16 -5.55 -32.82
CA TRP A 547 16.26 -6.30 -31.95
C TRP A 547 16.59 -6.03 -30.48
N TYR A 548 15.56 -5.82 -29.67
CA TYR A 548 15.63 -5.61 -28.23
C TYR A 548 14.86 -6.73 -27.54
N ILE A 549 15.50 -7.45 -26.61
CA ILE A 549 14.85 -8.45 -25.76
C ILE A 549 14.19 -7.70 -24.60
N THR A 550 12.87 -7.79 -24.46
CA THR A 550 12.13 -7.02 -23.45
C THR A 550 12.00 -7.74 -22.10
N GLU A 551 12.25 -9.04 -22.03
CA GLU A 551 12.25 -9.82 -20.77
C GLU A 551 13.62 -10.38 -20.39
N SER A 552 14.62 -9.51 -20.23
CA SER A 552 15.62 -9.64 -19.17
C SER A 552 16.34 -8.30 -18.99
N LEU A 553 16.94 -8.08 -17.82
CA LEU A 553 17.67 -6.88 -17.36
C LEU A 553 18.86 -6.40 -18.22
N PHE A 554 18.89 -6.68 -19.53
CA PHE A 554 19.96 -6.27 -20.43
C PHE A 554 19.39 -5.66 -21.71
N ASN A 555 19.47 -4.33 -21.81
CA ASN A 555 19.31 -3.60 -23.06
C ASN A 555 20.60 -3.75 -23.90
N GLN A 556 20.94 -4.98 -24.30
CA GLN A 556 22.14 -5.30 -25.07
C GLN A 556 21.76 -5.51 -26.54
N PRO A 557 22.37 -4.77 -27.49
CA PRO A 557 22.16 -5.02 -28.91
C PRO A 557 22.77 -6.37 -29.30
N VAL A 558 21.97 -7.27 -29.89
CA VAL A 558 22.44 -8.55 -30.41
C VAL A 558 22.76 -8.40 -31.90
N HIS A 559 24.03 -8.55 -32.28
CA HIS A 559 24.45 -8.52 -33.69
C HIS A 559 24.19 -9.87 -34.38
N GLU A 560 23.75 -9.81 -35.64
CA GLU A 560 23.29 -10.93 -36.45
C GLU A 560 24.33 -12.05 -36.64
N GLY A 561 23.96 -13.28 -36.29
CA GLY A 561 24.74 -14.50 -36.55
C GLY A 561 23.92 -15.77 -36.80
N GLY A 562 22.59 -15.67 -36.94
CA GLY A 562 21.69 -16.81 -37.19
C GLY A 562 20.64 -16.47 -38.26
N GLN A 563 20.18 -17.46 -39.01
CA GLN A 563 19.17 -17.28 -40.07
C GLN A 563 17.80 -16.98 -39.46
N TRP A 564 17.35 -15.73 -39.56
CA TRP A 564 16.01 -15.28 -39.18
C TRP A 564 15.14 -15.03 -40.44
N PRO A 565 13.81 -15.23 -40.39
CA PRO A 565 12.90 -14.99 -41.52
C PRO A 565 13.01 -13.56 -42.09
N THR A 566 12.97 -13.40 -43.41
CA THR A 566 13.39 -12.15 -44.10
C THR A 566 12.29 -11.09 -44.33
N TYR A 567 11.28 -10.94 -43.48
CA TYR A 567 10.25 -9.90 -43.64
C TYR A 567 9.70 -9.38 -42.30
N TYR A 568 9.93 -8.11 -41.96
CA TYR A 568 9.42 -7.48 -40.73
C TYR A 568 8.99 -6.02 -40.94
N GLU A 569 8.00 -5.59 -40.15
CA GLU A 569 7.55 -4.19 -40.01
C GLU A 569 8.21 -3.53 -38.78
N PRO A 570 8.63 -2.24 -38.84
CA PRO A 570 9.24 -1.53 -37.69
C PRO A 570 8.26 -1.32 -36.53
N ASN A 571 8.79 -1.24 -35.29
CA ASN A 571 8.05 -0.99 -34.04
C ASN A 571 6.95 -2.00 -33.70
N ARG A 572 7.16 -3.27 -34.07
CA ARG A 572 6.23 -4.36 -33.77
C ARG A 572 6.86 -5.33 -32.75
N GLN A 573 6.04 -5.84 -31.84
CA GLN A 573 6.44 -6.92 -30.92
C GLN A 573 6.34 -8.28 -31.63
N TYR A 574 7.35 -9.11 -31.42
CA TYR A 574 7.42 -10.48 -31.90
C TYR A 574 7.77 -11.39 -30.72
N THR A 575 7.04 -12.49 -30.57
CA THR A 575 7.34 -13.50 -29.55
C THR A 575 8.07 -14.67 -30.20
N LEU A 576 9.12 -15.14 -29.55
CA LEU A 576 9.96 -16.25 -29.99
C LEU A 576 9.93 -17.39 -29.00
N ASP A 577 9.47 -18.54 -29.48
CA ASP A 577 9.25 -19.73 -28.66
C ASP A 577 10.42 -20.72 -28.77
N TYR A 578 10.91 -21.19 -27.62
CA TYR A 578 11.96 -22.20 -27.52
C TYR A 578 11.57 -23.33 -26.56
N CYS A 579 12.06 -24.54 -26.85
CA CYS A 579 12.05 -25.67 -25.94
C CYS A 579 13.47 -25.90 -25.39
N VAL A 580 13.65 -25.80 -24.07
CA VAL A 580 14.96 -26.03 -23.42
C VAL A 580 14.89 -27.18 -22.42
N PRO A 581 15.87 -28.10 -22.40
CA PRO A 581 15.92 -29.18 -21.41
C PRO A 581 15.96 -28.62 -19.98
N ARG A 582 15.17 -29.18 -19.05
CA ARG A 582 15.15 -28.77 -17.62
C ARG A 582 16.52 -28.78 -16.93
N THR A 583 17.49 -29.51 -17.47
CA THR A 583 18.87 -29.58 -16.95
C THR A 583 19.78 -28.44 -17.41
N ALA A 584 19.29 -27.56 -18.30
CA ALA A 584 20.10 -26.52 -18.94
C ALA A 584 19.88 -25.09 -18.39
N CYS A 585 19.13 -24.90 -17.30
CA CYS A 585 19.01 -23.59 -16.65
C CYS A 585 20.29 -23.25 -15.87
N TYR A 586 21.24 -22.58 -16.53
CA TYR A 586 22.36 -21.84 -15.93
C TYR A 586 22.27 -20.37 -16.32
#